data_AF-A0AAV7KGA6-F1
#
_entry.id   AF-A0AAV7KGA6-F1
#
_cell.length_a   1.000
_cell.length_b   1.000
_cell.length_c   1.000
_cell.angle_alpha   90.00
_cell.angle_beta   90.00
_cell.angle_gamma   90.00
#
_symmetry.space_group_name_H-M   'P 1'
#
loop_
_entity.id
_entity.type
_entity.pdbx_description
1 polymer ?
#
loop_
_entity_poly.entity_id
_entity_poly.type
_entity_poly.pdbx_seq_one_letter_code
_entity_poly.pdbx_strand_id
1 'polypeptide(L)'
;MPKKRNVLGCRGNYRCEPYTKVVPFPSDEDERDGWIDAMPNERSSLLQLSQIYACYHHFDCEWVTVKGGKRPSQPPSIFPGVPKSCLKQVLRQKYVSEMKTLELTL
;
A
#
# COMPACT_ATOMS: atom_id res chain seq x y z
N MET A 1 -1.04 -14.31 17.74
CA MET A 1 -1.39 -14.87 16.42
C MET A 1 -0.55 -14.20 15.34
N PRO A 2 -0.01 -14.94 14.36
CA PRO A 2 0.65 -14.33 13.20
C PRO A 2 -0.38 -13.50 12.42
N LYS A 3 -0.09 -12.22 12.20
CA LYS A 3 -0.94 -11.37 11.35
C LYS A 3 -0.69 -11.74 9.88
N LYS A 4 -1.75 -12.07 9.15
CA LYS A 4 -1.66 -12.41 7.71
C LYS A 4 -1.25 -11.16 6.94
N ARG A 5 -0.21 -11.30 6.10
CA ARG A 5 0.28 -10.25 5.22
C ARG A 5 -0.56 -10.29 3.93
N ASN A 6 -1.05 -9.15 3.47
CA ASN A 6 -2.01 -9.08 2.36
C ASN A 6 -1.38 -8.75 1.01
N VAL A 7 -0.05 -8.58 0.94
CA VAL A 7 0.67 -8.28 -0.29
C VAL A 7 0.74 -9.51 -1.19
N LEU A 8 0.25 -9.40 -2.43
CA LEU A 8 0.33 -10.47 -3.44
C LEU A 8 1.78 -10.93 -3.63
N GLY A 9 2.01 -12.24 -3.67
CA GLY A 9 3.34 -12.82 -3.91
C GLY A 9 4.35 -12.66 -2.76
N CYS A 10 3.97 -12.04 -1.64
CA CYS A 10 4.86 -11.90 -0.48
C CYS A 10 5.12 -13.27 0.18
N ARG A 11 6.35 -13.75 0.06
CA ARG A 11 6.78 -15.08 0.56
C ARG A 11 6.97 -15.16 2.08
N GLY A 12 6.93 -14.02 2.77
CA GLY A 12 7.03 -13.97 4.23
C GLY A 12 5.85 -14.62 4.97
N ASN A 13 4.81 -15.08 4.26
CA ASN A 13 3.64 -15.75 4.84
C ASN A 13 3.87 -17.24 5.18
N TYR A 14 4.84 -17.92 4.56
CA TYR A 14 4.97 -19.39 4.65
C TYR A 14 6.39 -19.92 4.91
N ARG A 15 7.44 -19.08 4.86
CA ARG A 15 8.83 -19.54 4.92
C ARG A 15 9.55 -19.34 6.27
N CYS A 16 8.84 -19.12 7.37
CA CYS A 16 9.47 -18.92 8.69
C CYS A 16 10.59 -17.87 8.68
N GLU A 17 10.46 -16.83 7.85
CA GLU A 17 11.37 -15.69 7.91
C GLU A 17 11.24 -14.99 9.27
N PRO A 18 12.33 -14.38 9.80
CA PRO A 18 12.32 -13.73 11.10
C PRO A 18 11.13 -12.76 11.17
N TYR A 19 10.44 -12.74 12.32
CA TYR A 19 9.22 -11.96 12.57
C TYR A 19 9.30 -10.55 11.97
N THR A 20 8.85 -10.40 10.72
CA THR A 20 8.87 -9.10 10.05
C THR A 20 7.79 -8.26 10.68
N LYS A 21 8.13 -7.04 11.09
CA LYS A 21 7.13 -6.08 11.54
C LYS A 21 6.11 -5.86 10.42
N VAL A 22 4.84 -6.01 10.77
CA VAL A 22 3.72 -5.70 9.88
C VAL A 22 3.13 -4.37 10.26
N VAL A 23 2.65 -3.66 9.25
CA VAL A 23 2.09 -2.32 9.36
C VAL A 23 0.61 -2.44 9.00
N PRO A 24 -0.30 -2.03 9.89
CA PRO A 24 -1.71 -1.92 9.55
C PRO A 24 -1.92 -0.79 8.54
N PHE A 25 -2.92 -0.95 7.68
CA PHE A 25 -3.38 0.15 6.84
C PHE A 25 -4.07 1.24 7.68
N PRO A 26 -4.12 2.49 7.18
CA PRO A 26 -4.83 3.57 7.84
C PRO A 26 -6.28 3.22 8.16
N SER A 27 -6.81 3.79 9.24
CA SER A 27 -8.23 3.69 9.59
C SER A 27 -9.09 4.66 8.79
N ASP A 28 -8.50 5.75 8.32
CA ASP A 28 -9.13 6.71 7.41
C ASP A 28 -9.43 6.04 6.06
N GLU A 29 -10.66 6.16 5.58
CA GLU A 29 -11.11 5.41 4.41
C GLU A 29 -10.46 5.88 3.12
N ASP A 30 -10.29 7.20 2.95
CA ASP A 30 -9.68 7.78 1.76
C ASP A 30 -8.19 7.42 1.68
N GLU A 31 -7.47 7.53 2.80
CA GLU A 31 -6.06 7.13 2.87
C GLU A 31 -5.91 5.61 2.65
N ARG A 32 -6.79 4.82 3.27
CA ARG A 32 -6.82 3.35 3.10
C ARG A 32 -7.04 2.96 1.65
N ASP A 33 -7.98 3.60 0.97
CA ASP A 33 -8.29 3.32 -0.44
C ASP A 33 -7.11 3.66 -1.34
N GLY A 34 -6.43 4.79 -1.09
CA GLY A 34 -5.18 5.13 -1.79
C GLY A 34 -4.09 4.08 -1.59
N TRP A 35 -3.97 3.50 -0.40
CA TRP A 35 -3.04 2.40 -0.15
C TRP A 35 -3.46 1.09 -0.82
N ILE A 36 -4.76 0.78 -0.87
CA ILE A 36 -5.28 -0.40 -1.58
C ILE A 36 -5.02 -0.29 -3.08
N ASP A 37 -5.14 0.92 -3.64
CA ASP A 37 -4.86 1.18 -5.05
C ASP A 37 -3.38 1.03 -5.40
N ALA A 38 -2.47 1.35 -4.47
CA ALA A 38 -1.04 1.11 -4.63
C ALA A 38 -0.66 -0.38 -4.59
N MET A 39 -1.52 -1.24 -4.02
CA MET A 39 -1.23 -2.66 -3.89
C MET A 39 -1.39 -3.42 -5.23
N PRO A 40 -0.53 -4.42 -5.49
CA PRO A 40 -0.60 -5.26 -6.70
C PRO A 40 -1.79 -6.23 -6.69
N ASN A 41 -2.52 -6.33 -5.58
CA ASN A 41 -3.67 -7.18 -5.44
C ASN A 41 -4.88 -6.64 -6.23
N GLU A 42 -5.81 -7.53 -6.55
CA GLU A 42 -7.14 -7.13 -6.96
C GLU A 42 -7.82 -6.32 -5.83
N ARG A 43 -8.40 -5.17 -6.17
CA ARG A 43 -9.00 -4.26 -5.18
C ARG A 43 -10.12 -4.93 -4.39
N SER A 44 -10.99 -5.68 -5.06
CA SER A 44 -12.10 -6.44 -4.48
C SER A 44 -11.63 -7.39 -3.37
N SER A 45 -10.49 -8.06 -3.58
CA SER A 45 -9.90 -8.99 -2.61
C SER A 45 -9.41 -8.30 -1.33
N LEU A 46 -9.05 -7.01 -1.41
CA LEU A 46 -8.59 -6.24 -0.25
C LEU A 46 -9.76 -5.56 0.48
N LEU A 47 -10.75 -5.05 -0.25
CA LEU A 47 -11.92 -4.38 0.34
C LEU A 47 -12.80 -5.30 1.19
N GLN A 48 -12.80 -6.60 0.91
CA GLN A 48 -13.54 -7.60 1.72
C GLN A 48 -12.90 -7.84 3.10
N LEU A 49 -11.69 -7.34 3.35
CA LEU A 49 -10.95 -7.59 4.57
C LEU A 49 -11.16 -6.47 5.59
N SER A 50 -11.55 -6.85 6.81
CA SER A 50 -11.69 -5.91 7.92
C SER A 50 -10.37 -5.30 8.37
N GLN A 51 -9.25 -5.99 8.15
CA GLN A 51 -7.91 -5.51 8.47
C GLN A 51 -6.92 -5.94 7.39
N ILE A 52 -6.15 -4.97 6.90
CA ILE A 52 -5.14 -5.15 5.87
C ILE A 52 -3.77 -4.82 6.46
N TYR A 53 -2.80 -5.69 6.22
CA TYR A 53 -1.44 -5.54 6.69
C TYR A 53 -0.43 -5.70 5.54
N ALA A 54 0.57 -4.82 5.53
CA ALA A 54 1.76 -4.94 4.68
C ALA A 54 3.02 -5.11 5.55
N CYS A 55 4.03 -5.79 5.01
CA CYS A 55 5.33 -5.89 5.67
C CYS A 55 6.09 -4.58 5.61
N TYR A 56 6.92 -4.33 6.62
CA TYR A 56 7.83 -3.19 6.67
C TYR A 56 8.66 -3.01 5.38
N HIS A 57 9.12 -4.10 4.76
CA HIS A 57 9.95 -4.08 3.54
C HIS A 57 9.24 -3.58 2.28
N HIS A 58 7.91 -3.43 2.30
CA HIS A 58 7.17 -2.91 1.15
C HIS A 58 7.08 -1.38 1.14
N PHE A 59 7.60 -0.71 2.17
CA PHE A 59 7.58 0.75 2.29
C PHE A 59 8.98 1.33 2.04
N ASP A 60 9.11 2.10 0.96
CA ASP A 60 10.31 2.91 0.66
C ASP A 60 10.05 4.38 0.96
N CYS A 61 9.76 4.68 2.23
CA CYS A 61 9.38 6.04 2.61
C CYS A 61 9.81 6.38 4.03
N GLU A 62 9.70 7.67 4.34
CA GLU A 62 9.92 8.18 5.68
C GLU A 62 8.82 7.72 6.64
N TRP A 63 9.21 7.55 7.90
CA TRP A 63 8.32 7.12 8.98
C TRP A 63 7.98 8.31 9.86
N VAL A 64 6.71 8.70 9.87
CA VAL A 64 6.21 9.81 10.67
C VAL A 64 5.78 9.32 12.05
N THR A 65 6.12 10.10 13.08
CA THR A 65 5.70 9.84 14.45
C THR A 65 4.27 10.31 14.64
N VAL A 66 3.40 9.44 15.15
CA VAL A 66 2.00 9.72 15.46
C VAL A 66 1.70 9.34 16.90
N LYS A 67 0.57 9.81 17.43
CA LYS A 67 0.09 9.40 18.76
C LYS A 67 -0.11 7.88 18.76
N GLY A 68 0.76 7.15 19.45
CA GLY A 68 0.74 5.68 19.49
C GLY A 68 1.83 4.97 18.68
N GLY A 69 2.76 5.68 18.02
CA GLY A 69 3.95 5.06 17.43
C GLY A 69 4.50 5.75 16.19
N LYS A 70 5.02 4.94 15.25
CA LYS A 70 5.48 5.40 13.93
C LYS A 70 4.66 4.72 12.85
N ARG A 71 4.32 5.47 11.80
CA ARG A 71 3.66 4.96 10.59
C ARG A 71 4.41 5.44 9.34
N PRO A 72 4.35 4.70 8.23
CA PRO A 72 4.93 5.18 6.98
C PRO A 72 4.12 6.38 6.48
N SER A 73 4.81 7.33 5.85
CA SER A 73 4.22 8.54 5.26
C SER A 73 3.49 8.27 3.94
N GLN A 74 3.81 7.15 3.29
CA GLN A 74 3.33 6.80 1.95
C GLN A 74 2.84 5.35 1.91
N PRO A 75 2.00 5.00 0.91
CA PRO A 75 1.56 3.63 0.72
C PRO A 75 2.72 2.69 0.38
N PRO A 76 2.52 1.36 0.49
CA PRO A 76 3.49 0.38 0.04
C PRO A 76 3.82 0.56 -1.44
N SER A 77 5.10 0.53 -1.79
CA SER A 77 5.61 0.85 -3.13
C SER A 77 6.58 -0.20 -3.68
N ILE A 78 7.22 -0.99 -2.82
CA ILE A 78 8.19 -2.03 -3.23
C ILE A 78 7.50 -3.39 -3.20
N PHE A 79 7.50 -4.12 -4.31
CA PHE A 79 6.90 -5.46 -4.38
C PHE A 79 7.86 -6.47 -5.04
N PRO A 80 8.91 -6.90 -4.32
CA PRO A 80 9.91 -7.79 -4.90
C PRO A 80 9.29 -9.16 -5.19
N GLY A 81 9.48 -9.66 -6.40
CA GLY A 81 8.95 -10.96 -6.83
C GLY A 81 7.51 -10.93 -7.34
N VAL A 82 6.87 -9.76 -7.41
CA VAL A 82 5.58 -9.60 -8.10
C VAL A 82 5.85 -9.33 -9.59
N PRO A 83 5.25 -10.08 -10.53
CA PRO A 83 5.38 -9.80 -11.95
C PRO A 83 4.96 -8.37 -12.29
N LYS A 84 5.69 -7.70 -13.20
CA LYS A 84 5.37 -6.31 -13.60
C LYS A 84 3.95 -6.16 -14.15
N SER A 85 3.39 -7.21 -14.75
CA SER A 85 2.00 -7.25 -15.23
C SER A 85 0.95 -7.13 -14.12
N CYS A 86 1.30 -7.48 -12.88
CA CYS A 86 0.43 -7.35 -11.71
C CYS A 86 0.63 -6.01 -10.98
N LEU A 87 1.67 -5.26 -11.31
CA LEU A 87 1.87 -3.92 -10.77
C LEU A 87 0.93 -2.97 -11.50
N LYS A 88 0.00 -2.36 -10.77
CA LYS A 88 -0.84 -1.30 -11.33
C LYS A 88 0.07 -0.13 -11.69
N GLN A 89 0.08 0.29 -12.95
CA GLN A 89 0.81 1.48 -13.36
C GLN A 89 0.16 2.70 -12.67
N VAL A 90 0.76 3.20 -11.59
CA VAL A 90 0.32 4.43 -10.89
C VAL A 90 0.63 5.70 -11.73
N LEU A 91 0.78 5.56 -13.05
CA LEU A 91 1.18 6.65 -13.96
C LEU A 91 0.02 7.50 -14.49
N ARG A 92 -1.15 7.54 -13.84
CA ARG A 92 -2.32 8.21 -14.44
C ARG A 92 -3.18 9.10 -13.55
N GLN A 93 -2.72 9.51 -12.37
CA GLN A 93 -3.47 10.50 -11.55
C GLN A 93 -2.78 11.85 -11.35
N LYS A 94 -1.44 11.94 -11.37
CA LYS A 94 -0.78 13.27 -11.30
C LYS A 94 -1.03 14.14 -12.53
N TYR A 95 -1.04 13.54 -13.73
CA TYR A 95 -1.23 14.30 -14.97
C TYR A 95 -2.68 14.78 -15.19
N VAL A 96 -3.68 14.05 -14.68
CA VAL A 96 -5.09 14.40 -14.89
C VAL A 96 -5.55 15.49 -13.92
N SER A 97 -4.98 15.56 -12.72
CA SER A 97 -5.28 16.64 -11.77
C SER A 97 -4.65 17.98 -12.17
N GLU A 98 -3.42 17.95 -12.71
CA GLU A 98 -2.72 19.16 -13.17
C GLU A 98 -3.33 19.73 -14.46
N MET A 99 -3.82 18.88 -15.37
CA MET A 99 -4.48 19.37 -16.59
C MET A 99 -5.89 19.93 -16.34
N LYS A 100 -6.63 19.43 -15.34
CA LYS A 100 -7.95 19.99 -14.97
C LYS A 100 -7.88 21.39 -14.35
N THR A 101 -6.76 21.77 -13.74
CA THR A 101 -6.60 23.11 -13.14
C THR A 101 -6.23 24.17 -14.19
N LEU A 102 -5.54 23.76 -15.26
CA LEU A 102 -5.17 24.64 -16.38
C LEU A 102 -6.34 24.97 -17.33
N GLU A 103 -7.35 24.11 -17.45
CA GLU A 103 -8.53 24.38 -18.28
C GLU A 103 -9.59 25.28 -17.60
N LEU A 104 -9.46 25.56 -16.30
CA LEU A 104 -10.37 26.44 -15.54
C LEU A 104 -9.83 27.88 -15.39
N THR A 105 -8.69 28.18 -15.99
CA THR A 105 -8.03 29.50 -15.93
C THR A 105 -7.90 30.20 -17.28
N LEU A 106 -8.55 29.68 -18.33
CA LEU A 106 -8.65 30.29 -19.66
C LEU A 106 -10.10 30.68 -19.99
#